data_AF-A0A367APW1-F1
#
_entry.id   AF-A0A367APW1-F1
#
_cell.length_a   1.000
_cell.length_b   1.000
_cell.length_c   1.000
_cell.angle_alpha   90.00
_cell.angle_beta   90.00
_cell.angle_gamma   90.00
#
_symmetry.space_group_name_H-M   'P 1'
#
loop_
_entity.id
_entity.type
_entity.pdbx_description
1 polymer ?
#
loop_
_entity_poly.entity_id
_entity_poly.type
_entity_poly.pdbx_seq_one_letter_code
_entity_poly.pdbx_strand_id
1 'polypeptide(L)'
;MTAAPSRTAPADTRGIGRFGTLALLGWVAVVAGVVPFLLLWLLVQRRWAPLEGLDGEVAARLNDEVSGSPLLVTVLSAVTDLGGTGTAVLVLSLATAFLLIRRRRRLAAFVAVSGLGLAVLGPVTKAIVDRARPVVESPLVETPSNASFPSGHAMTALVTWGVLLLVALPGVRRGLRPWLVAGTVLLVVAVGFTRLALGVHFVSDVLAGWALGAAWLAVTTAAFRGWQHETGRRPGQATDPLDVGPDEAPRLAPGTGPEDHRLRAAALPLAGVALVLAAALIGLGALVTAAPPDGWLQRFDRSVVAWFAGHRGEPLNSVMDTVATLGGTPAVISVGLALATLSLAVTARWRPVVFVVVTLVGELLLYLVVSRVVDRPRPSVPDLTGDLPQAASWPSGHVAAAAAVYGALAAVVVVHGRARRRWSVLAVPLLLAPAVAVSRVHAAAHHPTDVLAGLLTGGLWVLACTLLLLRPRPDRPTRAGPSPHTAPLDPTTDEIRRNP
;
A
#
# COMPACT_ATOMS: atom_id res chain seq x y z
N MET A 1 -54.01 39.54 -30.32
CA MET A 1 -52.94 38.82 -29.60
C MET A 1 -52.98 37.36 -30.00
N THR A 2 -52.17 36.99 -30.99
CA THR A 2 -51.99 35.61 -31.48
C THR A 2 -50.74 35.03 -30.82
N ALA A 3 -50.92 34.04 -29.95
CA ALA A 3 -49.82 33.36 -29.27
C ALA A 3 -49.09 32.43 -30.25
N ALA A 4 -47.77 32.63 -30.40
CA ALA A 4 -46.90 31.76 -31.18
C ALA A 4 -46.67 30.41 -30.45
N PRO A 5 -46.64 29.28 -31.15
CA PRO A 5 -46.36 27.98 -30.54
C PRO A 5 -44.89 27.87 -30.13
N SER A 6 -44.66 27.44 -28.90
CA SER A 6 -43.33 27.14 -28.36
C SER A 6 -42.70 25.98 -29.13
N ARG A 7 -41.58 26.26 -29.82
CA ARG A 7 -40.73 25.22 -30.41
C ARG A 7 -40.10 24.41 -29.28
N THR A 8 -40.60 23.20 -29.06
CA THR A 8 -39.92 22.19 -28.26
C THR A 8 -38.62 21.81 -28.99
N ALA A 9 -37.48 22.05 -28.36
CA ALA A 9 -36.19 21.60 -28.87
C ALA A 9 -36.20 20.06 -28.96
N PRO A 10 -35.71 19.45 -30.06
CA PRO A 10 -35.64 18.01 -30.17
C PRO A 10 -34.77 17.44 -29.03
N ALA A 11 -35.30 16.44 -28.31
CA ALA A 11 -34.56 15.75 -27.27
C ALA A 11 -33.24 15.21 -27.84
N ASP A 12 -32.12 15.47 -27.16
CA ASP A 12 -30.78 15.08 -27.59
C ASP A 12 -30.60 13.55 -27.51
N THR A 13 -31.04 12.85 -28.56
CA THR A 13 -30.96 11.40 -28.71
C THR A 13 -29.51 10.90 -28.93
N ARG A 14 -28.56 11.79 -29.20
CA ARG A 14 -27.14 11.44 -29.42
C ARG A 14 -26.45 10.98 -28.14
N GLY A 15 -26.85 11.50 -26.98
CA GLY A 15 -26.31 11.09 -25.68
C GLY A 15 -26.69 9.65 -25.29
N ILE A 16 -27.90 9.22 -25.66
CA ILE A 16 -28.40 7.87 -25.37
C ILE A 16 -27.68 6.81 -26.23
N GLY A 17 -27.44 7.11 -27.52
CA GLY A 17 -26.71 6.22 -28.43
C GLY A 17 -25.23 6.03 -28.08
N ARG A 18 -24.52 7.10 -27.67
CA ARG A 18 -23.12 7.01 -27.23
C ARG A 18 -22.95 6.21 -25.94
N PHE A 19 -23.87 6.36 -24.99
CA PHE A 19 -23.87 5.58 -23.74
C PHE A 19 -24.08 4.09 -24.01
N GLY A 20 -25.07 3.73 -24.82
CA GLY A 20 -25.30 2.33 -25.22
C GLY A 20 -24.09 1.70 -25.90
N THR A 21 -23.41 2.45 -26.77
CA THR A 21 -22.19 1.99 -27.46
C THR A 21 -21.03 1.77 -26.49
N LEU A 22 -20.79 2.68 -25.54
CA LEU A 22 -19.71 2.56 -24.55
C LEU A 22 -19.98 1.46 -23.51
N ALA A 23 -21.22 1.26 -23.10
CA ALA A 23 -21.62 0.16 -22.23
C ALA A 23 -21.46 -1.19 -22.94
N LEU A 24 -21.84 -1.27 -24.22
CA LEU A 24 -21.62 -2.45 -25.06
C LEU A 24 -20.13 -2.76 -25.21
N LEU A 25 -19.30 -1.75 -25.49
CA LEU A 25 -17.84 -1.91 -25.56
C LEU A 25 -17.24 -2.38 -24.23
N GLY A 26 -17.77 -1.91 -23.10
CA GLY A 26 -17.40 -2.39 -21.77
C GLY A 26 -17.71 -3.88 -21.59
N TRP A 27 -18.93 -4.30 -21.92
CA TRP A 27 -19.32 -5.72 -21.87
C TRP A 27 -18.51 -6.59 -22.82
N VAL A 28 -18.26 -6.13 -24.05
CA VAL A 28 -17.40 -6.82 -25.01
C VAL A 28 -15.99 -7.00 -24.46
N ALA A 29 -15.41 -5.97 -23.82
CA ALA A 29 -14.09 -6.08 -23.21
C ALA A 29 -14.06 -7.05 -22.00
N VAL A 30 -15.12 -7.10 -21.20
CA VAL A 30 -15.26 -8.09 -20.11
C VAL A 30 -15.34 -9.51 -20.67
N VAL A 31 -16.20 -9.73 -21.67
CA VAL A 31 -16.34 -11.05 -22.32
C VAL A 31 -15.03 -11.46 -22.99
N ALA A 32 -14.36 -10.54 -23.69
CA ALA A 32 -13.07 -10.76 -24.33
C ALA A 32 -11.93 -11.06 -23.34
N GLY A 33 -12.06 -10.70 -22.06
CA GLY A 33 -11.11 -11.10 -21.02
C GLY A 33 -11.51 -12.40 -20.31
N VAL A 34 -12.78 -12.54 -19.92
CA VAL A 34 -13.27 -13.69 -19.15
C VAL A 34 -13.28 -14.97 -19.98
N VAL A 35 -13.74 -14.91 -21.24
CA VAL A 35 -13.86 -16.12 -22.07
C VAL A 35 -12.49 -16.75 -22.37
N PRO A 36 -11.45 -16.00 -22.82
CA PRO A 36 -10.13 -16.58 -22.99
C PRO A 36 -9.51 -17.08 -21.69
N PHE A 37 -9.75 -16.38 -20.57
CA PHE A 37 -9.28 -16.85 -19.26
C PHE A 37 -9.89 -18.21 -18.90
N LEU A 38 -11.22 -18.37 -19.01
CA LEU A 38 -11.92 -19.61 -18.71
C LEU A 38 -11.54 -20.74 -19.68
N LEU A 39 -11.33 -20.41 -20.96
CA LEU A 39 -10.87 -21.36 -21.97
C LEU A 39 -9.46 -21.87 -21.64
N LEU A 40 -8.51 -20.96 -21.36
CA LEU A 40 -7.14 -21.33 -20.99
C LEU A 40 -7.14 -22.16 -19.70
N TRP A 41 -7.92 -21.75 -18.70
CA TRP A 41 -8.11 -22.53 -17.47
C TRP A 41 -8.60 -23.95 -17.75
N LEU A 42 -9.62 -24.10 -18.61
CA LEU A 42 -10.15 -25.41 -18.99
C LEU A 42 -9.12 -26.27 -19.72
N LEU A 43 -8.39 -25.69 -20.69
CA LEU A 43 -7.36 -26.39 -21.47
C LEU A 43 -6.21 -26.87 -20.57
N VAL A 44 -5.81 -26.03 -19.62
CA VAL A 44 -4.79 -26.35 -18.61
C VAL A 44 -5.28 -27.46 -17.68
N GLN A 45 -6.50 -27.37 -17.16
CA GLN A 45 -7.06 -28.41 -16.27
C GLN A 45 -7.24 -29.76 -16.99
N ARG A 46 -7.54 -29.72 -18.29
CA ARG A 46 -7.68 -30.92 -19.13
C ARG A 46 -6.35 -31.47 -19.64
N ARG A 47 -5.21 -30.83 -19.33
CA ARG A 47 -3.87 -31.19 -19.84
C ARG A 47 -3.89 -31.42 -21.35
N TRP A 48 -4.43 -30.44 -22.09
CA TRP A 48 -4.54 -30.55 -23.53
C TRP A 48 -3.14 -30.55 -24.16
N ALA A 49 -2.74 -31.70 -24.71
CA ALA A 49 -1.36 -31.98 -25.13
C ALA A 49 -0.71 -30.90 -26.03
N PRO A 50 -1.40 -30.27 -27.02
CA PRO A 50 -0.81 -29.20 -27.81
C PRO A 50 -0.41 -27.97 -27.00
N LEU A 51 -1.23 -27.58 -26.02
CA LEU A 51 -0.94 -26.44 -25.15
C LEU A 51 0.18 -26.77 -24.16
N GLU A 52 0.16 -27.96 -23.58
CA GLU A 52 1.18 -28.42 -22.64
C GLU A 52 2.56 -28.55 -23.30
N GLY A 53 2.62 -29.08 -24.53
CA GLY A 53 3.85 -29.16 -25.31
C GLY A 53 4.42 -27.79 -25.64
N LEU A 54 3.58 -26.85 -26.11
CA LEU A 54 4.00 -25.48 -26.40
C LEU A 54 4.48 -24.75 -25.13
N ASP A 55 3.74 -24.87 -24.03
CA ASP A 55 4.09 -24.29 -22.74
C ASP A 55 5.48 -24.77 -22.27
N GLY A 56 5.74 -26.08 -22.35
CA GLY A 56 7.02 -26.67 -21.95
C GLY A 56 8.18 -26.28 -22.87
N GLU A 57 8.01 -26.39 -24.18
CA GLU A 57 9.05 -26.10 -25.17
C GLU A 57 9.50 -24.63 -25.14
N VAL A 58 8.54 -23.70 -25.07
CA VAL A 58 8.84 -22.26 -25.03
C VAL A 58 9.51 -21.87 -23.71
N ALA A 59 9.02 -22.40 -22.58
CA ALA A 59 9.61 -22.10 -21.27
C ALA A 59 11.05 -22.63 -21.15
N ALA A 60 11.31 -23.86 -21.62
CA ALA A 60 12.65 -24.46 -21.58
C ALA A 60 13.64 -23.69 -22.45
N ARG A 61 13.31 -23.42 -23.72
CA ARG A 61 14.20 -22.71 -24.65
C ARG A 61 14.59 -21.32 -24.14
N LEU A 62 13.61 -20.54 -23.67
CA LEU A 62 13.87 -19.20 -23.17
C LEU A 62 14.68 -19.21 -21.87
N ASN A 63 14.47 -20.22 -21.01
CA ASN A 63 15.26 -20.35 -19.78
C ASN A 63 16.72 -20.72 -20.07
N ASP A 64 16.96 -21.63 -21.01
CA ASP A 64 18.31 -22.04 -21.43
C ASP A 64 19.11 -20.87 -22.02
N GLU A 65 18.47 -20.01 -22.82
CA GLU A 65 19.12 -18.82 -23.40
C GLU A 65 19.51 -17.77 -22.34
N VAL A 66 18.76 -17.69 -21.23
CA VAL A 66 18.93 -16.64 -20.21
C VAL A 66 19.82 -17.10 -19.05
N SER A 67 19.77 -18.38 -18.69
CA SER A 67 20.47 -18.93 -17.51
C SER A 67 21.99 -18.73 -17.55
N GLY A 68 22.58 -18.68 -18.74
CA GLY A 68 24.03 -18.49 -18.93
C GLY A 68 24.56 -17.07 -18.67
N SER A 69 23.71 -16.06 -18.45
CA SER A 69 24.13 -14.66 -18.30
C SER A 69 23.55 -13.98 -17.06
N PRO A 70 24.35 -13.77 -16.01
CA PRO A 70 23.91 -13.08 -14.79
C PRO A 70 23.37 -11.66 -15.05
N LEU A 71 23.92 -10.97 -16.06
CA LEU A 71 23.46 -9.63 -16.45
C LEU A 71 22.04 -9.69 -17.03
N LEU A 72 21.76 -10.65 -17.92
CA LEU A 72 20.42 -10.84 -18.48
C LEU A 72 19.41 -11.16 -17.38
N VAL A 73 19.74 -12.06 -16.46
CA VAL A 73 18.89 -12.39 -15.30
C VAL A 73 18.59 -11.14 -14.46
N THR A 74 19.60 -10.30 -14.19
CA THR A 74 19.44 -9.07 -13.40
C THR A 74 18.51 -8.07 -14.10
N VAL A 75 18.72 -7.84 -15.41
CA VAL A 75 17.88 -6.91 -16.20
C VAL A 75 16.44 -7.42 -16.29
N LEU A 76 16.24 -8.71 -16.57
CA LEU A 76 14.91 -9.31 -16.65
C LEU A 76 14.20 -9.29 -15.29
N SER A 77 14.96 -9.44 -14.20
CA SER A 77 14.43 -9.31 -12.83
C SER A 77 14.00 -7.86 -12.55
N ALA A 78 14.82 -6.87 -12.88
CA ALA A 78 14.45 -5.47 -12.71
C ALA A 78 13.21 -5.08 -13.53
N VAL A 79 13.08 -5.59 -14.76
CA VAL A 79 11.88 -5.37 -15.59
C VAL A 79 10.67 -6.11 -15.00
N THR A 80 10.84 -7.36 -14.57
CA THR A 80 9.71 -8.12 -13.99
C THR A 80 9.18 -7.48 -12.72
N ASP A 81 10.03 -6.82 -11.93
CA ASP A 81 9.63 -6.14 -10.69
C ASP A 81 8.61 -5.01 -10.94
N LEU A 82 8.57 -4.44 -12.16
CA LEU A 82 7.54 -3.46 -12.56
C LEU A 82 6.13 -4.04 -12.63
N GLY A 83 6.01 -5.37 -12.72
CA GLY A 83 4.74 -6.09 -12.56
C GLY A 83 4.50 -6.64 -11.16
N GLY A 84 5.42 -6.44 -10.22
CA GLY A 84 5.33 -7.00 -8.88
C GLY A 84 4.27 -6.32 -8.02
N THR A 85 3.75 -7.06 -7.04
CA THR A 85 2.76 -6.55 -6.07
C THR A 85 3.30 -5.34 -5.30
N GLY A 86 4.57 -5.35 -4.90
CA GLY A 86 5.20 -4.23 -4.21
C GLY A 86 5.18 -2.94 -5.02
N THR A 87 5.56 -3.01 -6.30
CA THR A 87 5.51 -1.88 -7.23
C THR A 87 4.09 -1.38 -7.43
N ALA A 88 3.11 -2.28 -7.62
CA ALA A 88 1.72 -1.90 -7.77
C ALA A 88 1.17 -1.17 -6.54
N VAL A 89 1.43 -1.70 -5.33
CA VAL A 89 1.00 -1.05 -4.08
C VAL A 89 1.64 0.33 -3.95
N LEU A 90 2.94 0.46 -4.24
CA LEU A 90 3.63 1.74 -4.18
C LEU A 90 3.02 2.76 -5.16
N VAL A 91 3.00 2.42 -6.45
CA VAL A 91 2.61 3.36 -7.50
C VAL A 91 1.13 3.72 -7.42
N LEU A 92 0.24 2.75 -7.18
CA LEU A 92 -1.20 3.03 -7.08
C LEU A 92 -1.56 3.80 -5.81
N SER A 93 -0.86 3.57 -4.70
CA SER A 93 -1.06 4.37 -3.47
C SER A 93 -0.61 5.80 -3.67
N LEU A 94 0.55 6.01 -4.29
CA LEU A 94 1.06 7.35 -4.63
C LEU A 94 0.15 8.08 -5.63
N ALA A 95 -0.32 7.39 -6.67
CA ALA A 95 -1.26 7.95 -7.63
C ALA A 95 -2.61 8.32 -6.97
N THR A 96 -3.14 7.44 -6.10
CA THR A 96 -4.36 7.72 -5.34
C THR A 96 -4.17 8.93 -4.42
N ALA A 97 -3.07 8.98 -3.66
CA ALA A 97 -2.74 10.12 -2.82
C ALA A 97 -2.63 11.41 -3.65
N PHE A 98 -1.88 11.39 -4.76
CA PHE A 98 -1.77 12.52 -5.68
C PHE A 98 -3.12 13.02 -6.19
N LEU A 99 -4.02 12.11 -6.60
CA LEU A 99 -5.35 12.47 -7.06
C LEU A 99 -6.22 13.04 -5.92
N LEU A 100 -6.10 12.51 -4.69
CA LEU A 100 -6.77 13.07 -3.51
C LEU A 100 -6.25 14.47 -3.17
N ILE A 101 -4.95 14.71 -3.27
CA ILE A 101 -4.31 16.02 -3.10
C ILE A 101 -4.86 17.02 -4.13
N ARG A 102 -4.96 16.57 -5.39
CA ARG A 102 -5.59 17.32 -6.48
C ARG A 102 -7.13 17.42 -6.36
N ARG A 103 -7.72 16.92 -5.26
CA ARG A 103 -9.17 16.86 -5.01
C ARG A 103 -9.98 16.10 -6.07
N ARG A 104 -9.32 15.31 -6.92
CA ARG A 104 -9.94 14.45 -7.95
C ARG A 104 -10.41 13.13 -7.33
N ARG A 105 -11.29 13.22 -6.33
CA ARG A 105 -11.76 12.09 -5.50
C ARG A 105 -12.36 10.93 -6.32
N ARG A 106 -13.04 11.24 -7.43
CA ARG A 106 -13.61 10.23 -8.32
C ARG A 106 -12.52 9.37 -8.96
N LEU A 107 -11.52 10.01 -9.59
CA LEU A 107 -10.39 9.29 -10.18
C LEU A 107 -9.57 8.56 -9.10
N ALA A 108 -9.39 9.16 -7.93
CA ALA A 108 -8.72 8.48 -6.81
C ALA A 108 -9.46 7.19 -6.41
N ALA A 109 -10.79 7.22 -6.32
CA ALA A 109 -11.59 6.02 -6.04
C ALA A 109 -11.45 4.97 -7.14
N PHE A 110 -11.44 5.37 -8.42
CA PHE A 110 -11.19 4.45 -9.54
C PHE A 110 -9.84 3.74 -9.43
N VAL A 111 -8.76 4.48 -9.16
CA VAL A 111 -7.41 3.91 -8.98
C VAL A 111 -7.37 2.97 -7.79
N ALA A 112 -7.90 3.40 -6.64
CA ALA A 112 -7.90 2.62 -5.41
C ALA A 112 -8.68 1.31 -5.55
N VAL A 113 -9.90 1.35 -6.10
CA VAL A 113 -10.73 0.15 -6.30
C VAL A 113 -10.08 -0.82 -7.28
N SER A 114 -9.51 -0.30 -8.37
CA SER A 114 -8.81 -1.14 -9.35
C SER A 114 -7.60 -1.85 -8.74
N GLY A 115 -6.82 -1.16 -7.89
CA GLY A 115 -5.70 -1.75 -7.15
C GLY A 115 -6.13 -2.75 -6.08
N LEU A 116 -7.15 -2.43 -5.29
CA LEU A 116 -7.68 -3.34 -4.25
C LEU A 116 -8.19 -4.66 -4.85
N GLY A 117 -8.76 -4.62 -6.06
CA GLY A 117 -9.15 -5.83 -6.78
C GLY A 117 -8.00 -6.80 -7.04
N LEU A 118 -6.79 -6.31 -7.32
CA LEU A 118 -5.61 -7.17 -7.53
C LEU A 118 -5.24 -7.96 -6.27
N ALA A 119 -5.40 -7.37 -5.09
CA ALA A 119 -5.13 -8.03 -3.81
C ALA A 119 -6.11 -9.17 -3.51
N VAL A 120 -7.28 -9.18 -4.16
CA VAL A 120 -8.29 -10.24 -4.01
C VAL A 120 -8.19 -11.25 -5.16
N LEU A 121 -8.18 -10.78 -6.41
CA LEU A 121 -8.21 -11.63 -7.60
C LEU A 121 -7.01 -12.58 -7.68
N GLY A 122 -5.81 -12.10 -7.33
CA GLY A 122 -4.60 -12.92 -7.39
C GLY A 122 -4.66 -14.14 -6.47
N PRO A 123 -4.80 -13.97 -5.15
CA PRO A 123 -4.90 -15.08 -4.22
C PRO A 123 -6.10 -16.00 -4.47
N VAL A 124 -7.28 -15.43 -4.78
CA VAL A 124 -8.50 -16.22 -5.00
C VAL A 124 -8.36 -17.12 -6.23
N THR A 125 -7.87 -16.59 -7.35
CA THR A 125 -7.72 -17.41 -8.56
C THR A 125 -6.65 -18.48 -8.40
N LYS A 126 -5.53 -18.17 -7.72
CA LYS A 126 -4.52 -19.18 -7.41
C LYS A 126 -5.05 -20.32 -6.53
N ALA A 127 -5.85 -20.00 -5.52
CA ALA A 127 -6.46 -20.99 -4.63
C ALA A 127 -7.48 -21.90 -5.34
N ILE A 128 -8.13 -21.42 -6.41
CA ILE A 128 -9.12 -22.20 -7.17
C ILE A 128 -8.44 -23.12 -8.20
N VAL A 129 -7.32 -22.70 -8.80
CA VAL A 129 -6.73 -23.41 -9.95
C VAL A 129 -5.64 -24.42 -9.55
N ASP A 130 -4.87 -24.13 -8.50
CA ASP A 130 -3.84 -25.02 -7.92
C ASP A 130 -2.94 -25.75 -8.96
N ARG A 131 -2.49 -25.02 -9.99
CA ARG A 131 -1.60 -25.55 -11.05
C ARG A 131 -0.14 -25.53 -10.58
N ALA A 132 0.54 -26.66 -10.67
CA ALA A 132 1.99 -26.75 -10.45
C ALA A 132 2.80 -25.87 -11.42
N ARG A 133 3.93 -25.33 -10.95
CA ARG A 133 4.87 -24.52 -11.74
C ARG A 133 5.68 -25.35 -12.75
N PRO A 134 6.26 -24.71 -13.79
CA PRO A 134 7.25 -25.36 -14.64
C PRO A 134 8.39 -25.92 -13.78
N VAL A 135 8.77 -27.18 -14.01
CA VAL A 135 9.99 -27.77 -13.43
C VAL A 135 11.11 -27.51 -14.43
N VAL A 136 11.93 -26.50 -14.15
CA VAL A 136 13.15 -26.19 -14.91
C VAL A 136 14.38 -26.65 -14.14
N GLU A 137 15.43 -27.07 -14.85
CA GLU A 137 16.66 -27.63 -14.24
C GLU A 137 17.39 -26.64 -13.31
N SER A 138 17.16 -25.33 -13.48
CA SER A 138 17.73 -24.27 -12.64
C SER A 138 16.72 -23.16 -12.34
N PRO A 139 15.98 -23.25 -11.20
CA PRO A 139 15.08 -22.19 -10.78
C PRO A 139 15.85 -20.90 -10.46
N LEU A 140 15.68 -19.86 -11.27
CA LEU A 140 16.40 -18.59 -11.13
C LEU A 140 15.80 -17.66 -10.05
N VAL A 141 14.60 -17.96 -9.54
CA VAL A 141 13.90 -17.18 -8.50
C VAL A 141 13.14 -18.11 -7.56
N GLU A 142 13.48 -18.09 -6.26
CA GLU A 142 12.68 -18.75 -5.22
C GLU A 142 11.32 -18.05 -5.08
N THR A 143 10.23 -18.82 -5.22
CA THR A 143 8.88 -18.29 -4.98
C THR A 143 8.15 -19.12 -3.93
N PRO A 144 7.56 -18.51 -2.87
CA PRO A 144 6.98 -19.24 -1.73
C PRO A 144 5.72 -20.08 -2.00
N SER A 145 5.19 -20.12 -3.23
CA SER A 145 3.92 -20.79 -3.53
C SER A 145 3.95 -21.58 -4.83
N ASN A 146 3.34 -22.77 -4.79
CA ASN A 146 3.38 -23.80 -5.83
C ASN A 146 2.47 -23.49 -7.04
N ALA A 147 1.60 -22.48 -6.94
CA ALA A 147 0.60 -22.12 -7.94
C ALA A 147 1.12 -21.15 -9.02
N SER A 148 1.18 -21.62 -10.27
CA SER A 148 1.66 -20.89 -11.46
C SER A 148 0.57 -20.08 -12.18
N PHE A 149 -0.66 -20.59 -12.22
CA PHE A 149 -1.76 -20.01 -13.00
C PHE A 149 -2.72 -19.17 -12.15
N PRO A 150 -3.15 -17.99 -12.61
CA PRO A 150 -2.56 -17.18 -13.68
C PRO A 150 -1.28 -16.44 -13.21
N SER A 151 -0.53 -15.89 -14.16
CA SER A 151 0.65 -15.05 -13.85
C SER A 151 0.23 -13.76 -13.17
N GLY A 152 0.53 -13.66 -11.87
CA GLY A 152 0.22 -12.49 -11.05
C GLY A 152 0.94 -11.22 -11.52
N HIS A 153 2.19 -11.35 -12.01
CA HIS A 153 2.96 -10.21 -12.52
C HIS A 153 2.38 -9.64 -13.81
N ALA A 154 1.96 -10.52 -14.73
CA ALA A 154 1.32 -10.11 -15.98
C ALA A 154 -0.02 -9.40 -15.73
N MET A 155 -0.85 -9.96 -14.85
CA MET A 155 -2.13 -9.35 -14.44
C MET A 155 -1.92 -7.99 -13.76
N THR A 156 -0.99 -7.93 -12.80
CA THR A 156 -0.72 -6.75 -12.00
C THR A 156 -0.12 -5.62 -12.84
N ALA A 157 0.77 -5.94 -13.80
CA ALA A 157 1.29 -4.97 -14.74
C ALA A 157 0.18 -4.36 -15.61
N LEU A 158 -0.68 -5.20 -16.20
CA LEU A 158 -1.75 -4.72 -17.08
C LEU A 158 -2.71 -3.78 -16.33
N VAL A 159 -3.16 -4.17 -15.15
CA VAL A 159 -4.10 -3.34 -14.36
C VAL A 159 -3.42 -2.08 -13.85
N THR A 160 -2.23 -2.18 -13.26
CA THR A 160 -1.51 -1.02 -12.69
C THR A 160 -1.24 0.03 -13.76
N TRP A 161 -0.56 -0.36 -14.83
CA TRP A 161 -0.13 0.58 -15.87
C TRP A 161 -1.31 1.02 -16.75
N GLY A 162 -2.30 0.13 -16.98
CA GLY A 162 -3.53 0.47 -17.70
C GLY A 162 -4.38 1.52 -16.98
N VAL A 163 -4.57 1.39 -15.67
CA VAL A 163 -5.29 2.40 -14.87
C VAL A 163 -4.57 3.76 -14.92
N LEU A 164 -3.25 3.77 -14.76
CA LEU A 164 -2.46 5.00 -14.81
C LEU A 164 -2.52 5.66 -16.20
N LEU A 165 -2.45 4.86 -17.26
CA LEU A 165 -2.65 5.32 -18.63
C LEU A 165 -4.02 6.00 -18.79
N LEU A 166 -5.10 5.35 -18.37
CA LEU A 166 -6.46 5.89 -18.47
C LEU A 166 -6.63 7.20 -17.69
N VAL A 167 -5.99 7.32 -16.53
CA VAL A 167 -5.99 8.55 -15.72
C VAL A 167 -5.14 9.67 -16.34
N ALA A 168 -4.01 9.32 -16.97
CA ALA A 168 -3.07 10.28 -17.55
C ALA A 168 -3.53 10.81 -18.92
N LEU A 169 -4.17 9.97 -19.74
CA LEU A 169 -4.56 10.26 -21.12
C LEU A 169 -5.27 11.62 -21.33
N PRO A 170 -6.23 12.05 -20.47
CA PRO A 170 -6.88 13.36 -20.61
C PRO A 170 -5.91 14.54 -20.53
N GLY A 171 -4.86 14.43 -19.71
CA GLY A 171 -3.87 15.50 -19.51
C GLY A 171 -2.76 15.52 -20.56
N VAL A 172 -2.73 14.57 -21.50
CA VAL A 172 -1.66 14.40 -22.48
C VAL A 172 -2.07 14.97 -23.83
N ARG A 173 -1.15 15.72 -24.46
CA ARG A 173 -1.31 16.30 -25.81
C ARG A 173 -1.71 15.20 -26.80
N ARG A 174 -2.66 15.48 -27.70
CA ARG A 174 -3.23 14.47 -28.62
C ARG A 174 -2.18 13.70 -29.44
N GLY A 175 -1.13 14.38 -29.92
CA GLY A 175 -0.03 13.74 -30.66
C GLY A 175 0.86 12.80 -29.84
N LEU A 176 0.88 12.94 -28.50
CA LEU A 176 1.66 12.09 -27.59
C LEU A 176 0.88 10.87 -27.07
N ARG A 177 -0.45 10.87 -27.22
CA ARG A 177 -1.31 9.77 -26.79
C ARG A 177 -0.93 8.41 -27.41
N PRO A 178 -0.70 8.27 -28.73
CA PRO A 178 -0.35 6.96 -29.29
C PRO A 178 0.99 6.44 -28.75
N TRP A 179 1.96 7.32 -28.53
CA TRP A 179 3.27 6.96 -27.95
C TRP A 179 3.15 6.51 -26.51
N LEU A 180 2.33 7.20 -25.71
CA LEU A 180 2.07 6.79 -24.32
C LEU A 180 1.37 5.43 -24.26
N VAL A 181 0.36 5.21 -25.12
CA VAL A 181 -0.33 3.91 -25.22
C VAL A 181 0.66 2.82 -25.65
N ALA A 182 1.45 3.06 -26.69
CA ALA A 182 2.45 2.11 -27.19
C ALA A 182 3.49 1.78 -26.11
N GLY A 183 3.97 2.78 -25.36
CA GLY A 183 4.90 2.58 -24.25
C GLY A 183 4.30 1.74 -23.12
N THR A 184 3.04 1.97 -22.74
CA THR A 184 2.34 1.16 -21.74
C THR A 184 2.14 -0.28 -22.22
N VAL A 185 1.75 -0.49 -23.48
CA VAL A 185 1.59 -1.83 -24.07
C VAL A 185 2.94 -2.57 -24.09
N LEU A 186 3.99 -1.89 -24.54
CA LEU A 186 5.35 -2.46 -24.58
C LEU A 186 5.80 -2.88 -23.18
N LEU A 187 5.56 -2.06 -22.16
CA LEU A 187 5.89 -2.39 -20.78
C LEU A 187 5.13 -3.64 -20.29
N VAL A 188 3.82 -3.72 -20.53
CA VAL A 188 3.00 -4.89 -20.13
C VAL A 188 3.46 -6.16 -20.83
N VAL A 189 3.80 -6.07 -22.12
CA VAL A 189 4.34 -7.18 -22.90
C VAL A 189 5.71 -7.59 -22.39
N ALA A 190 6.61 -6.63 -22.14
CA ALA A 190 7.95 -6.89 -21.62
C ALA A 190 7.91 -7.62 -20.27
N VAL A 191 7.04 -7.17 -19.34
CA VAL A 191 6.84 -7.86 -18.06
C VAL A 191 6.31 -9.29 -18.24
N GLY A 192 5.38 -9.52 -19.19
CA GLY A 192 4.92 -10.88 -19.47
C GLY A 192 6.03 -11.77 -20.02
N PHE A 193 6.83 -11.25 -20.95
CA PHE A 193 7.97 -11.93 -21.54
C PHE A 193 9.02 -12.31 -20.50
N THR A 194 9.35 -11.41 -19.55
CA THR A 194 10.33 -11.72 -18.50
C THR A 194 9.90 -12.90 -17.63
N ARG A 195 8.59 -13.15 -17.45
CA ARG A 195 8.11 -14.32 -16.69
C ARG A 195 8.37 -15.64 -17.42
N LEU A 196 8.30 -15.62 -18.75
CA LEU A 196 8.62 -16.77 -19.58
C LEU A 196 10.13 -17.01 -19.59
N ALA A 197 10.90 -15.94 -19.82
CA ALA A 197 12.36 -15.96 -19.88
C ALA A 197 13.03 -16.43 -18.58
N LEU A 198 12.48 -16.05 -17.42
CA LEU A 198 12.96 -16.50 -16.12
C LEU A 198 12.50 -17.92 -15.75
N GLY A 199 11.75 -18.61 -16.62
CA GLY A 199 11.32 -20.00 -16.40
C GLY A 199 10.29 -20.18 -15.27
N VAL A 200 9.64 -19.10 -14.82
CA VAL A 200 8.78 -19.09 -13.62
C VAL A 200 7.29 -19.26 -13.92
N HIS A 201 6.90 -19.10 -15.20
CA HIS A 201 5.51 -19.24 -15.69
C HIS A 201 5.48 -19.76 -17.11
N PHE A 202 4.39 -20.45 -17.45
CA PHE A 202 4.09 -20.88 -18.82
C PHE A 202 3.45 -19.76 -19.66
N VAL A 203 3.42 -19.93 -20.99
CA VAL A 203 2.78 -18.98 -21.93
C VAL A 203 1.30 -18.82 -21.59
N SER A 204 0.62 -19.92 -21.35
CA SER A 204 -0.78 -19.92 -20.93
C SER A 204 -1.04 -19.15 -19.62
N ASP A 205 -0.10 -19.19 -18.65
CA ASP A 205 -0.23 -18.44 -17.40
C ASP A 205 -0.20 -16.92 -17.63
N VAL A 206 0.69 -16.46 -18.53
CA VAL A 206 0.84 -15.04 -18.89
C VAL A 206 -0.39 -14.55 -19.65
N LEU A 207 -0.84 -15.30 -20.65
CA LEU A 207 -2.05 -14.98 -21.42
C LEU A 207 -3.29 -14.92 -20.52
N ALA A 208 -3.44 -15.88 -19.60
CA ALA A 208 -4.53 -15.88 -18.63
C ALA A 208 -4.44 -14.69 -17.67
N GLY A 209 -3.23 -14.33 -17.22
CA GLY A 209 -3.00 -13.15 -16.39
C GLY A 209 -3.42 -11.86 -17.09
N TRP A 210 -3.06 -11.70 -18.37
CA TRP A 210 -3.50 -10.55 -19.17
C TRP A 210 -5.02 -10.56 -19.41
N ALA A 211 -5.61 -11.70 -19.74
CA ALA A 211 -7.04 -11.81 -19.99
C ALA A 211 -7.88 -11.44 -18.74
N LEU A 212 -7.49 -11.95 -17.57
CA LEU A 212 -8.12 -11.62 -16.29
C LEU A 212 -7.90 -10.15 -15.90
N GLY A 213 -6.69 -9.65 -16.08
CA GLY A 213 -6.37 -8.24 -15.83
C GLY A 213 -7.18 -7.29 -16.72
N ALA A 214 -7.33 -7.63 -18.01
CA ALA A 214 -8.12 -6.85 -18.96
C ALA A 214 -9.61 -6.88 -18.61
N ALA A 215 -10.15 -8.05 -18.23
CA ALA A 215 -11.52 -8.16 -17.74
C ALA A 215 -11.74 -7.27 -16.50
N TRP A 216 -10.84 -7.33 -15.52
CA TRP A 216 -10.94 -6.52 -14.32
C TRP A 216 -10.88 -5.02 -14.62
N LEU A 217 -9.92 -4.60 -15.45
CA LEU A 217 -9.80 -3.20 -15.87
C LEU A 217 -11.05 -2.72 -16.63
N ALA A 218 -11.64 -3.57 -17.47
CA ALA A 218 -12.88 -3.27 -18.18
C ALA A 218 -14.06 -3.10 -17.21
N VAL A 219 -14.22 -4.02 -16.25
CA VAL A 219 -15.26 -3.94 -15.21
C VAL A 219 -15.13 -2.66 -14.40
N THR A 220 -13.92 -2.35 -13.87
CA THR A 220 -13.74 -1.16 -13.03
C THR A 220 -13.93 0.13 -13.82
N THR A 221 -13.53 0.14 -15.10
CA THR A 221 -13.74 1.28 -16.00
C THR A 221 -15.23 1.47 -16.30
N ALA A 222 -15.96 0.39 -16.60
CA ALA A 222 -17.39 0.44 -16.86
C ALA A 222 -18.18 0.89 -15.61
N ALA A 223 -17.85 0.33 -14.44
CA ALA A 223 -18.44 0.72 -13.17
C ALA A 223 -18.17 2.20 -12.83
N PHE A 224 -16.94 2.66 -13.05
CA PHE A 224 -16.56 4.06 -12.83
C PHE A 224 -17.34 5.02 -13.75
N ARG A 225 -17.46 4.67 -15.03
CA ARG A 225 -18.25 5.44 -16.00
C ARG A 225 -19.73 5.48 -15.63
N GLY A 226 -20.32 4.32 -15.29
CA GLY A 226 -21.70 4.23 -14.83
C GLY A 226 -21.97 5.12 -13.62
N TRP A 227 -21.09 5.05 -12.62
CA TRP A 227 -21.16 5.89 -11.43
C TRP A 227 -21.10 7.40 -11.74
N GLN A 228 -20.27 7.81 -12.71
CA GLN A 228 -20.18 9.21 -13.13
C GLN A 228 -21.44 9.70 -13.85
N HIS A 229 -22.11 8.85 -14.63
CA HIS A 229 -23.34 9.20 -15.33
C HIS A 229 -24.52 9.38 -14.36
N GLU A 230 -24.66 8.51 -13.35
CA GLU A 230 -25.73 8.61 -12.34
C GLU A 230 -25.61 9.88 -11.50
N THR A 231 -24.38 10.28 -11.13
CA THR A 231 -24.13 11.51 -10.37
C THR A 231 -23.99 12.77 -11.22
N GLY A 232 -24.09 12.66 -12.55
CA GLY A 232 -23.81 13.72 -13.54
C GLY A 232 -25.02 14.34 -14.24
N ARG A 233 -26.27 13.99 -13.86
CA ARG A 233 -27.48 14.63 -14.42
C ARG A 233 -27.61 16.10 -13.99
N ARG A 234 -26.88 16.99 -14.67
CA ARG A 234 -27.23 18.41 -14.87
C ARG A 234 -27.46 18.62 -16.37
N PRO A 235 -28.59 19.20 -16.82
CA PRO A 235 -28.85 19.41 -18.24
C PRO A 235 -27.81 20.38 -18.82
N GLY A 236 -27.03 19.94 -19.84
CA GLY A 236 -26.21 20.83 -20.67
C GLY A 236 -24.69 20.69 -20.62
N GLN A 237 -24.11 19.75 -19.88
CA GLN A 237 -22.64 19.55 -19.85
C GLN A 237 -22.23 18.26 -20.58
N ALA A 238 -21.22 18.35 -21.45
CA ALA A 238 -20.69 17.21 -22.21
C ALA A 238 -20.30 16.05 -21.27
N THR A 239 -20.83 14.88 -21.57
CA THR A 239 -20.82 13.67 -20.74
C THR A 239 -19.67 12.72 -21.12
N ASP A 240 -18.42 13.21 -21.15
CA ASP A 240 -17.23 12.35 -21.06
C ASP A 240 -16.28 12.86 -19.94
N PRO A 241 -16.09 12.09 -18.87
CA PRO A 241 -15.11 12.41 -17.84
C PRO A 241 -13.64 12.33 -18.28
N LEU A 242 -13.34 11.84 -19.50
CA LEU A 242 -12.03 11.99 -20.17
C LEU A 242 -11.89 13.35 -20.90
N ASP A 243 -12.93 14.19 -20.95
CA ASP A 243 -12.94 15.52 -21.58
C ASP A 243 -12.73 16.70 -20.59
N VAL A 244 -12.31 16.44 -19.34
CA VAL A 244 -11.97 17.53 -18.40
C VAL A 244 -10.66 18.19 -18.84
N GLY A 245 -10.76 19.40 -19.40
CA GLY A 245 -9.63 20.22 -19.83
C GLY A 245 -8.63 20.52 -18.69
N PRO A 246 -7.36 20.78 -19.02
CA PRO A 246 -6.28 20.98 -18.05
C PRO A 246 -6.38 22.25 -17.17
N ASP A 247 -7.40 23.10 -17.36
CA ASP A 247 -7.40 24.47 -16.85
C ASP A 247 -7.92 24.69 -15.42
N GLU A 248 -8.32 23.64 -14.70
CA GLU A 248 -8.50 23.73 -13.24
C GLU A 248 -7.37 22.97 -12.54
N ALA A 249 -6.16 23.51 -12.66
CA ALA A 249 -5.09 23.23 -11.73
C ALA A 249 -5.09 24.34 -10.66
N PRO A 250 -5.63 24.09 -9.44
CA PRO A 250 -5.30 24.95 -8.32
C PRO A 250 -3.79 24.89 -8.12
N ARG A 251 -3.12 26.04 -8.20
CA ARG A 251 -1.75 26.19 -7.71
C ARG A 251 -1.75 25.73 -6.25
N LEU A 252 -0.84 24.82 -5.91
CA LEU A 252 -0.43 24.65 -4.52
C LEU A 252 0.14 26.01 -4.10
N ALA A 253 -0.67 26.86 -3.49
CA ALA A 253 -0.10 27.88 -2.63
C ALA A 253 0.64 27.11 -1.53
N PRO A 254 1.96 27.29 -1.36
CA PRO A 254 2.65 26.79 -0.19
C PRO A 254 1.93 27.44 0.99
N GLY A 255 1.11 26.68 1.69
CA GLY A 255 0.39 27.20 2.84
C GLY A 255 1.40 27.38 3.95
N THR A 256 2.03 28.56 4.02
CA THR A 256 2.79 29.02 5.20
C THR A 256 1.81 29.35 6.33
N GLY A 257 0.98 28.36 6.69
CA GLY A 257 -0.04 28.45 7.71
C GLY A 257 0.49 27.98 9.07
N PRO A 258 -0.33 28.09 10.13
CA PRO A 258 0.00 27.62 11.48
C PRO A 258 0.33 26.12 11.56
N GLU A 259 0.07 25.33 10.52
CA GLU A 259 0.44 23.91 10.45
C GLU A 259 1.95 23.68 10.27
N ASP A 260 2.65 24.49 9.47
CA ASP A 260 4.11 24.35 9.23
C ASP A 260 4.92 24.66 10.49
N HIS A 261 4.51 25.69 11.23
CA HIS A 261 5.14 26.05 12.49
C HIS A 261 5.00 24.92 13.54
N ARG A 262 3.88 24.19 13.51
CA ARG A 262 3.63 23.06 14.42
C ARG A 262 4.45 21.83 14.05
N LEU A 263 4.59 21.50 12.78
CA LEU A 263 5.45 20.40 12.33
C LEU A 263 6.92 20.67 12.72
N ARG A 264 7.39 21.90 12.54
CA ARG A 264 8.72 22.32 12.98
C ARG A 264 8.87 22.27 14.51
N ALA A 265 7.84 22.66 15.26
CA ALA A 265 7.83 22.58 16.72
C ALA A 265 7.77 21.14 17.27
N ALA A 266 7.30 20.17 16.47
CA ALA A 266 7.28 18.75 16.83
C ALA A 266 8.59 18.02 16.49
N ALA A 267 9.42 18.57 15.58
CA ALA A 267 10.65 17.91 15.12
C ALA A 267 11.68 17.73 16.24
N LEU A 268 11.99 18.79 16.99
CA LEU A 268 12.95 18.73 18.09
C LEU A 268 12.54 17.76 19.22
N PRO A 269 11.29 17.77 19.75
CA PRO A 269 10.90 16.81 20.76
C PRO A 269 10.86 15.37 20.23
N LEU A 270 10.47 15.15 18.97
CA LEU A 270 10.55 13.81 18.36
C LEU A 270 12.00 13.31 18.25
N ALA A 271 12.93 14.19 17.84
CA ALA A 271 14.36 13.85 17.82
C ALA A 271 14.88 13.54 19.22
N GLY A 272 14.47 14.30 20.24
CA GLY A 272 14.80 14.02 21.64
C GLY A 272 14.27 12.66 22.12
N VAL A 273 13.01 12.33 21.83
CA VAL A 273 12.45 11.01 22.14
C VAL A 273 13.19 9.90 21.42
N ALA A 274 13.49 10.08 20.13
CA ALA A 274 14.26 9.10 19.35
C ALA A 274 15.65 8.86 19.98
N LEU A 275 16.35 9.92 20.37
CA LEU A 275 17.66 9.81 21.02
C LEU A 275 17.58 9.05 22.35
N VAL A 276 16.58 9.35 23.19
CA VAL A 276 16.37 8.67 24.47
C VAL A 276 16.05 7.19 24.25
N LEU A 277 15.16 6.87 23.30
CA LEU A 277 14.84 5.48 22.97
C LEU A 277 16.05 4.72 22.43
N ALA A 278 16.83 5.33 21.54
CA ALA A 278 18.06 4.73 21.01
C ALA A 278 19.09 4.48 22.13
N ALA A 279 19.33 5.47 22.99
CA ALA A 279 20.25 5.31 24.13
C ALA A 279 19.80 4.21 25.10
N ALA A 280 18.50 4.17 25.41
CA ALA A 280 17.93 3.13 26.27
C ALA A 280 18.08 1.73 25.64
N LEU A 281 17.82 1.59 24.33
CA LEU A 281 17.96 0.32 23.63
C LEU A 281 19.41 -0.13 23.50
N ILE A 282 20.34 0.80 23.30
CA ILE A 282 21.78 0.48 23.29
C ILE A 282 22.21 0.01 24.68
N GLY A 283 21.83 0.72 25.74
CA GLY A 283 22.17 0.35 27.11
C GLY A 283 21.57 -0.99 27.53
N LEU A 284 20.29 -1.21 27.25
CA LEU A 284 19.61 -2.49 27.51
C LEU A 284 20.21 -3.61 26.67
N GLY A 285 20.48 -3.37 25.39
CA GLY A 285 21.09 -4.35 24.49
C GLY A 285 22.48 -4.76 24.96
N ALA A 286 23.31 -3.81 25.40
CA ALA A 286 24.61 -4.09 26.00
C ALA A 286 24.48 -4.92 27.28
N LEU A 287 23.52 -4.59 28.16
CA LEU A 287 23.26 -5.34 29.39
C LEU A 287 22.82 -6.78 29.11
N VAL A 288 21.88 -6.97 28.17
CA VAL A 288 21.37 -8.30 27.78
C VAL A 288 22.48 -9.13 27.11
N THR A 289 23.32 -8.51 26.30
CA THR A 289 24.42 -9.19 25.60
C THR A 289 25.55 -9.57 26.56
N ALA A 290 25.85 -8.72 27.53
CA ALA A 290 26.86 -8.98 28.57
C ALA A 290 26.36 -9.90 29.70
N ALA A 291 25.08 -10.29 29.71
CA ALA A 291 24.53 -11.14 30.75
C ALA A 291 25.22 -12.52 30.78
N PRO A 292 25.54 -13.06 31.97
CA PRO A 292 26.23 -14.34 32.09
C PRO A 292 25.50 -15.47 31.35
N PRO A 293 26.20 -16.38 30.66
CA PRO A 293 25.57 -17.50 29.93
C PRO A 293 24.61 -18.34 30.79
N ASP A 294 24.95 -18.54 32.06
CA ASP A 294 24.15 -19.30 33.05
C ASP A 294 23.21 -18.40 33.89
N GLY A 295 23.22 -17.10 33.61
CA GLY A 295 22.32 -16.13 34.21
C GLY A 295 20.85 -16.46 33.93
N TRP A 296 19.96 -16.02 34.82
CA TRP A 296 18.52 -16.27 34.69
C TRP A 296 17.95 -15.75 33.37
N LEU A 297 18.45 -14.61 32.87
CA LEU A 297 17.99 -13.97 31.64
C LEU A 297 18.30 -14.83 30.40
N GLN A 298 19.54 -15.31 30.26
CA GLN A 298 19.93 -16.18 29.15
C GLN A 298 19.31 -17.57 29.24
N ARG A 299 19.05 -18.06 30.47
CA ARG A 299 18.26 -19.29 30.67
C ARG A 299 16.81 -19.11 30.23
N PHE A 300 16.19 -17.97 30.54
CA PHE A 300 14.83 -17.64 30.09
C PHE A 300 14.74 -17.55 28.56
N ASP A 301 15.65 -16.80 27.92
CA ASP A 301 15.63 -16.67 26.46
C ASP A 301 15.82 -18.04 25.77
N ARG A 302 16.78 -18.85 26.24
CA ARG A 302 17.01 -20.20 25.72
C ARG A 302 15.84 -21.14 25.97
N SER A 303 15.23 -21.13 27.16
CA SER A 303 14.17 -22.08 27.51
C SER A 303 12.90 -21.84 26.69
N VAL A 304 12.55 -20.58 26.43
CA VAL A 304 11.38 -20.25 25.60
C VAL A 304 11.62 -20.64 24.14
N VAL A 305 12.79 -20.34 23.58
CA VAL A 305 13.13 -20.74 22.19
C VAL A 305 13.16 -22.26 22.06
N ALA A 306 13.77 -22.96 23.03
CA ALA A 306 13.79 -24.43 23.05
C ALA A 306 12.39 -25.03 23.19
N TRP A 307 11.51 -24.42 23.99
CA TRP A 307 10.12 -24.84 24.11
C TRP A 307 9.40 -24.75 22.76
N PHE A 308 9.53 -23.63 22.04
CA PHE A 308 8.95 -23.50 20.69
C PHE A 308 9.55 -24.51 19.71
N ALA A 309 10.87 -24.72 19.73
CA ALA A 309 11.53 -25.71 18.88
C ALA A 309 11.00 -27.14 19.12
N GLY A 310 10.73 -27.50 20.38
CA GLY A 310 10.17 -28.80 20.74
C GLY A 310 8.68 -28.98 20.44
N HIS A 311 7.95 -27.90 20.16
CA HIS A 311 6.50 -27.93 19.86
C HIS A 311 6.19 -27.60 18.39
N ARG A 312 7.18 -27.66 17.49
CA ARG A 312 6.95 -27.43 16.06
C ARG A 312 6.16 -28.57 15.43
N GLY A 313 5.28 -28.21 14.51
CA GLY A 313 4.50 -29.14 13.69
C GLY A 313 3.97 -28.41 12.46
N GLU A 314 3.68 -29.15 11.38
CA GLU A 314 3.28 -28.58 10.09
C GLU A 314 2.12 -27.56 10.19
N PRO A 315 1.03 -27.81 10.96
CA PRO A 315 -0.06 -26.83 11.09
C PRO A 315 0.38 -25.54 11.79
N LEU A 316 1.19 -25.66 12.84
CA LEU A 316 1.67 -24.49 13.60
C LEU A 316 2.69 -23.69 12.79
N ASN A 317 3.58 -24.38 12.07
CA ASN A 317 4.56 -23.75 11.20
C ASN A 317 3.87 -22.91 10.12
N SER A 318 2.87 -23.47 9.43
CA SER A 318 2.12 -22.75 8.39
C SER A 318 1.45 -21.48 8.90
N VAL A 319 0.82 -21.55 10.10
CA VAL A 319 0.21 -20.38 10.76
C VAL A 319 1.27 -19.35 11.13
N MET A 320 2.38 -19.78 11.74
CA MET A 320 3.44 -18.87 12.19
C MET A 320 4.16 -18.20 11.03
N ASP A 321 4.39 -18.91 9.93
CA ASP A 321 4.99 -18.35 8.72
C ASP A 321 4.05 -17.32 8.08
N THR A 322 2.75 -17.63 8.01
CA THR A 322 1.74 -16.67 7.54
C THR A 322 1.74 -15.41 8.41
N VAL A 323 1.75 -15.55 9.74
CA VAL A 323 1.81 -14.40 10.66
C VAL A 323 3.13 -13.64 10.52
N ALA A 324 4.26 -14.33 10.30
CA ALA A 324 5.55 -13.69 10.11
C ALA A 324 5.57 -12.79 8.86
N THR A 325 4.86 -13.15 7.78
CA THR A 325 4.75 -12.30 6.59
C THR A 325 4.10 -10.94 6.89
N LEU A 326 3.21 -10.85 7.88
CA LEU A 326 2.52 -9.62 8.27
C LEU A 326 3.48 -8.59 8.91
N GLY A 327 4.56 -9.07 9.55
CA GLY A 327 5.64 -8.23 10.07
C GLY A 327 6.76 -7.98 9.06
N GLY A 328 6.69 -8.56 7.87
CA GLY A 328 7.69 -8.41 6.81
C GLY A 328 7.67 -7.02 6.17
N THR A 329 8.81 -6.60 5.62
CA THR A 329 8.95 -5.30 4.94
C THR A 329 7.88 -5.04 3.88
N PRO A 330 7.52 -6.00 2.99
CA PRO A 330 6.47 -5.77 2.00
C PRO A 330 5.10 -5.47 2.63
N ALA A 331 4.74 -6.17 3.70
CA ALA A 331 3.47 -5.97 4.40
C ALA A 331 3.44 -4.62 5.11
N VAL A 332 4.50 -4.27 5.84
CA VAL A 332 4.61 -2.99 6.56
C VAL A 332 4.50 -1.80 5.60
N ILE A 333 5.23 -1.82 4.48
CA ILE A 333 5.16 -0.76 3.46
C ILE A 333 3.74 -0.68 2.87
N SER A 334 3.15 -1.83 2.54
CA SER A 334 1.82 -1.88 1.92
C SER A 334 0.73 -1.33 2.83
N VAL A 335 0.73 -1.77 4.10
CA VAL A 335 -0.23 -1.27 5.11
C VAL A 335 0.02 0.20 5.41
N GLY A 336 1.28 0.64 5.51
CA GLY A 336 1.65 2.03 5.71
C GLY A 336 1.14 2.96 4.62
N LEU A 337 1.34 2.60 3.36
CA LEU A 337 0.85 3.35 2.20
C LEU A 337 -0.68 3.38 2.14
N ALA A 338 -1.33 2.24 2.40
CA ALA A 338 -2.78 2.16 2.47
C ALA A 338 -3.34 3.06 3.57
N LEU A 339 -2.74 3.03 4.77
CA LEU A 339 -3.13 3.86 5.91
C LEU A 339 -2.93 5.36 5.62
N ALA A 340 -1.80 5.75 5.03
CA ALA A 340 -1.54 7.13 4.63
C ALA A 340 -2.59 7.62 3.61
N THR A 341 -2.83 6.82 2.57
CA THR A 341 -3.80 7.13 1.50
C THR A 341 -5.23 7.23 2.04
N LEU A 342 -5.64 6.26 2.86
CA LEU A 342 -6.97 6.25 3.47
C LEU A 342 -7.15 7.42 4.44
N SER A 343 -6.13 7.73 5.25
CA SER A 343 -6.19 8.86 6.17
C SER A 343 -6.35 10.18 5.44
N LEU A 344 -5.65 10.36 4.32
CA LEU A 344 -5.83 11.51 3.44
C LEU A 344 -7.24 11.54 2.82
N ALA A 345 -7.75 10.39 2.38
CA ALA A 345 -9.08 10.26 1.77
C ALA A 345 -10.21 10.64 2.74
N VAL A 346 -10.14 10.14 3.98
CA VAL A 346 -11.18 10.31 5.00
C VAL A 346 -11.10 11.69 5.65
N THR A 347 -9.89 12.16 5.98
CA THR A 347 -9.73 13.42 6.74
C THR A 347 -9.55 14.63 5.84
N ALA A 348 -9.16 14.44 4.58
CA ALA A 348 -8.72 15.49 3.67
C ALA A 348 -7.61 16.40 4.27
N ARG A 349 -6.80 15.85 5.18
CA ARG A 349 -5.71 16.53 5.88
C ARG A 349 -4.40 15.77 5.73
N TRP A 350 -3.30 16.50 5.66
CA TRP A 350 -1.94 15.92 5.55
C TRP A 350 -1.38 15.42 6.87
N ARG A 351 -1.89 15.92 8.00
CA ARG A 351 -1.34 15.59 9.33
C ARG A 351 -1.30 14.09 9.63
N PRO A 352 -2.36 13.30 9.37
CA PRO A 352 -2.30 11.85 9.52
C PRO A 352 -1.27 11.18 8.59
N VAL A 353 -1.07 11.70 7.38
CA VAL A 353 -0.06 11.18 6.44
C VAL A 353 1.35 11.40 7.01
N VAL A 354 1.64 12.63 7.45
CA VAL A 354 2.92 12.96 8.10
C VAL A 354 3.14 12.10 9.33
N PHE A 355 2.10 11.88 10.15
CA PHE A 355 2.17 10.98 11.29
C PHE A 355 2.56 9.55 10.88
N VAL A 356 1.91 8.96 9.88
CA VAL A 356 2.22 7.59 9.42
C VAL A 356 3.67 7.52 8.90
N VAL A 357 4.07 8.46 8.06
CA VAL A 357 5.42 8.50 7.48
C VAL A 357 6.48 8.65 8.57
N VAL A 358 6.33 9.61 9.49
CA VAL A 358 7.29 9.83 10.60
C VAL A 358 7.34 8.62 11.53
N THR A 359 6.21 7.97 11.77
CA THR A 359 6.15 6.76 12.60
C THR A 359 6.97 5.64 11.98
N LEU A 360 6.76 5.32 10.70
CA LEU A 360 7.45 4.21 10.02
C LEU A 360 8.93 4.52 9.75
N VAL A 361 9.24 5.72 9.25
CA VAL A 361 10.64 6.11 8.96
C VAL A 361 11.43 6.25 10.26
N GLY A 362 10.83 6.84 11.30
CA GLY A 362 11.48 7.00 12.59
C GLY A 362 11.80 5.66 13.26
N GLU A 363 10.88 4.69 13.19
CA GLU A 363 11.13 3.33 13.70
C GLU A 363 12.27 2.65 12.92
N LEU A 364 12.24 2.70 11.58
CA LEU A 364 13.31 2.13 10.76
C LEU A 364 14.67 2.74 11.10
N LEU A 365 14.75 4.07 11.26
CA LEU A 365 15.99 4.75 11.62
C LEU A 365 16.47 4.35 13.03
N LEU A 366 15.56 4.26 14.01
CA LEU A 366 15.89 3.79 15.35
C LEU A 366 16.46 2.37 15.32
N TYR A 367 15.80 1.46 14.60
CA TYR A 367 16.28 0.09 14.42
C TYR A 367 17.67 0.06 13.77
N LEU A 368 17.89 0.79 12.68
CA LEU A 368 19.17 0.81 11.97
C LEU A 368 20.31 1.38 12.82
N VAL A 369 20.05 2.42 13.62
CA VAL A 369 21.06 2.98 14.52
C VAL A 369 21.41 2.00 15.63
N VAL A 370 20.42 1.41 16.30
CA VAL A 370 20.67 0.51 17.43
C VAL A 370 21.33 -0.79 16.99
N SER A 371 20.86 -1.41 15.89
CA SER A 371 21.39 -2.68 15.37
C SER A 371 22.83 -2.57 14.85
N ARG A 372 23.31 -1.35 14.54
CA ARG A 372 24.72 -1.08 14.20
C ARG A 372 25.64 -1.05 15.43
N VAL A 373 25.09 -0.83 16.62
CA VAL A 373 25.86 -0.66 17.87
C VAL A 373 25.81 -1.90 18.73
N VAL A 374 24.64 -2.56 18.82
CA VAL A 374 24.45 -3.76 19.63
C VAL A 374 24.55 -5.00 18.75
N ASP A 375 25.70 -5.67 18.81
CA ASP A 375 25.89 -6.94 18.13
C ASP A 375 25.50 -8.11 19.04
N ARG A 376 24.22 -8.50 18.97
CA ARG A 376 23.68 -9.62 19.74
C ARG A 376 23.53 -10.85 18.84
N PRO A 377 24.12 -12.00 19.18
CA PRO A 377 23.94 -13.23 18.41
C PRO A 377 22.49 -13.73 18.48
N ARG A 378 22.00 -14.24 17.35
CA ARG A 378 20.70 -14.90 17.24
C ARG A 378 20.65 -16.19 18.09
N PRO A 379 19.45 -16.71 18.41
CA PRO A 379 19.33 -18.02 19.03
C PRO A 379 20.00 -19.09 18.13
N SER A 380 20.84 -19.96 18.70
CA SER A 380 21.47 -21.06 17.97
C SER A 380 20.62 -22.33 18.09
N VAL A 381 19.89 -22.68 17.03
CA VAL A 381 19.19 -23.97 16.93
C VAL A 381 19.72 -24.70 15.68
N PRO A 382 20.40 -25.85 15.82
CA PRO A 382 21.21 -26.49 14.77
C PRO A 382 20.56 -26.69 13.39
N ASP A 383 19.23 -26.66 13.28
CA ASP A 383 18.49 -26.90 12.02
C ASP A 383 17.77 -25.65 11.45
N LEU A 384 17.74 -24.53 12.18
CA LEU A 384 16.81 -23.43 11.89
C LEU A 384 17.48 -22.08 11.62
N THR A 385 18.76 -21.94 12.00
CA THR A 385 19.48 -20.68 11.94
C THR A 385 20.63 -20.67 10.93
N GLY A 386 20.85 -21.78 10.21
CA GLY A 386 21.94 -21.93 9.24
C GLY A 386 21.88 -20.93 8.06
N ASP A 387 20.67 -20.61 7.59
CA ASP A 387 20.47 -19.76 6.39
C ASP A 387 20.12 -18.31 6.72
N LEU A 388 20.00 -17.94 8.00
CA LEU A 388 19.69 -16.57 8.38
C LEU A 388 20.94 -15.69 8.28
N PRO A 389 20.84 -14.45 7.75
CA PRO A 389 21.96 -13.52 7.75
C PRO A 389 22.49 -13.33 9.18
N GLN A 390 23.82 -13.33 9.34
CA GLN A 390 24.52 -13.13 10.63
C GLN A 390 24.32 -11.73 11.26
N ALA A 391 23.31 -10.98 10.82
CA ALA A 391 22.96 -9.68 11.38
C ALA A 391 22.45 -9.77 12.82
N ALA A 392 22.69 -8.71 13.60
CA ALA A 392 22.30 -8.56 14.99
C ALA A 392 20.83 -8.90 15.26
N SER A 393 20.58 -9.64 16.34
CA SER A 393 19.25 -10.04 16.79
C SER A 393 18.48 -8.90 17.49
N TRP A 394 19.19 -7.90 18.02
CA TRP A 394 18.65 -6.86 18.90
C TRP A 394 18.52 -5.48 18.21
N PRO A 395 17.41 -4.76 18.46
CA PRO A 395 16.09 -5.27 18.81
C PRO A 395 15.45 -5.95 17.59
N SER A 396 14.32 -6.63 17.78
CA SER A 396 13.63 -7.26 16.65
C SER A 396 12.96 -6.21 15.73
N GLY A 397 13.57 -5.92 14.57
CA GLY A 397 13.06 -4.94 13.61
C GLY A 397 11.69 -5.28 13.00
N HIS A 398 11.42 -6.57 12.71
CA HIS A 398 10.11 -6.99 12.19
C HIS A 398 8.99 -6.72 13.22
N VAL A 399 9.29 -6.92 14.50
CA VAL A 399 8.33 -6.72 15.59
C VAL A 399 8.14 -5.23 15.87
N ALA A 400 9.22 -4.45 15.85
CA ALA A 400 9.15 -3.00 16.00
C ALA A 400 8.37 -2.34 14.84
N ALA A 401 8.62 -2.75 13.60
CA ALA A 401 7.89 -2.29 12.42
C ALA A 401 6.41 -2.68 12.45
N ALA A 402 6.10 -3.91 12.86
CA ALA A 402 4.71 -4.36 13.07
C ALA A 402 4.00 -3.53 14.15
N ALA A 403 4.65 -3.31 15.30
CA ALA A 403 4.13 -2.46 16.37
C ALA A 403 3.92 -1.01 15.88
N ALA A 404 4.82 -0.48 15.05
CA ALA A 404 4.71 0.85 14.48
C ALA A 404 3.52 0.99 13.52
N VAL A 405 3.37 0.08 12.55
CA VAL A 405 2.33 0.19 11.52
C VAL A 405 0.93 -0.11 12.09
N TYR A 406 0.78 -1.15 12.90
CA TYR A 406 -0.49 -1.50 13.52
C TYR A 406 -0.86 -0.54 14.65
N GLY A 407 0.13 -0.03 15.39
CA GLY A 407 -0.04 1.05 16.35
C GLY A 407 -0.48 2.35 15.69
N ALA A 408 0.11 2.71 14.54
CA ALA A 408 -0.31 3.88 13.76
C ALA A 408 -1.76 3.76 13.27
N LEU A 409 -2.15 2.57 12.76
CA LEU A 409 -3.53 2.28 12.39
C LEU A 409 -4.47 2.48 13.58
N ALA A 410 -4.11 1.91 14.74
CA ALA A 410 -4.88 2.06 15.97
C ALA A 410 -5.02 3.53 16.40
N ALA A 411 -3.92 4.30 16.38
CA ALA A 411 -3.92 5.71 16.73
C ALA A 411 -4.84 6.54 15.81
N VAL A 412 -4.80 6.31 14.49
CA VAL A 412 -5.68 6.99 13.54
C VAL A 412 -7.14 6.66 13.82
N VAL A 413 -7.47 5.40 14.06
CA VAL A 413 -8.84 4.95 14.38
C VAL A 413 -9.33 5.54 15.70
N VAL A 414 -8.48 5.61 16.74
CA VAL A 414 -8.85 6.23 18.03
C VAL A 414 -9.11 7.73 17.88
N VAL A 415 -8.26 8.44 17.15
CA VAL A 415 -8.33 9.90 17.04
C VAL A 415 -9.45 10.35 16.09
N HIS A 416 -9.70 9.62 15.00
CA HIS A 416 -10.64 10.04 13.94
C HIS A 416 -11.89 9.16 13.80
N GLY A 417 -11.93 8.00 14.44
CA GLY A 417 -13.08 7.07 14.37
C GLY A 417 -14.29 7.57 15.16
N ARG A 418 -15.48 7.44 14.58
CA ARG A 418 -16.77 7.76 15.23
C ARG A 418 -17.46 6.46 15.69
N ALA A 419 -18.01 6.46 16.92
CA ALA A 419 -18.85 5.40 17.56
C ALA A 419 -18.16 4.24 18.33
N ARG A 420 -18.98 3.44 19.05
CA ARG A 420 -18.59 2.25 19.86
C ARG A 420 -17.91 1.13 19.03
N ARG A 421 -18.11 1.06 17.72
CA ARG A 421 -17.50 0.04 16.83
C ARG A 421 -15.99 0.21 16.62
N ARG A 422 -15.40 1.33 17.04
CA ARG A 422 -13.93 1.53 16.99
C ARG A 422 -13.16 0.45 17.75
N TRP A 423 -13.72 -0.08 18.83
CA TRP A 423 -13.07 -1.12 19.64
C TRP A 423 -12.96 -2.46 18.90
N SER A 424 -13.93 -2.80 18.05
CA SER A 424 -13.89 -4.00 17.19
C SER A 424 -12.79 -3.90 16.14
N VAL A 425 -12.55 -2.70 15.61
CA VAL A 425 -11.49 -2.42 14.62
C VAL A 425 -10.10 -2.35 15.29
N LEU A 426 -10.03 -1.99 16.58
CA LEU A 426 -8.78 -1.89 17.34
C LEU A 426 -8.26 -3.25 17.85
N ALA A 427 -9.13 -4.23 18.05
CA ALA A 427 -8.72 -5.56 18.50
C ALA A 427 -7.73 -6.22 17.54
N VAL A 428 -7.94 -6.08 16.23
CA VAL A 428 -7.08 -6.67 15.18
C VAL A 428 -5.64 -6.13 15.23
N PRO A 429 -5.37 -4.82 15.10
CA PRO A 429 -4.00 -4.29 15.15
C PRO A 429 -3.31 -4.52 16.50
N LEU A 430 -4.05 -4.55 17.60
CA LEU A 430 -3.49 -4.81 18.93
C LEU A 430 -3.05 -6.27 19.13
N LEU A 431 -3.67 -7.22 18.42
CA LEU A 431 -3.29 -8.64 18.46
C LEU A 431 -2.18 -8.99 17.45
N LEU A 432 -2.10 -8.27 16.33
CA LEU A 432 -1.15 -8.58 15.26
C LEU A 432 0.32 -8.36 15.65
N ALA A 433 0.67 -7.26 16.32
CA ALA A 433 2.06 -7.04 16.72
C ALA A 433 2.59 -8.11 17.72
N PRO A 434 1.82 -8.50 18.77
CA PRO A 434 2.17 -9.65 19.60
C PRO A 434 2.23 -10.97 18.83
N ALA A 435 1.32 -11.21 17.89
CA ALA A 435 1.34 -12.42 17.06
C ALA A 435 2.62 -12.49 16.22
N VAL A 436 3.03 -11.38 15.60
CA VAL A 436 4.32 -11.27 14.89
C VAL A 436 5.48 -11.56 15.86
N ALA A 437 5.47 -10.98 17.07
CA ALA A 437 6.50 -11.27 18.07
C ALA A 437 6.63 -12.77 18.38
N VAL A 438 5.50 -13.45 18.61
CA VAL A 438 5.48 -14.91 18.84
C VAL A 438 6.03 -15.67 17.63
N SER A 439 5.63 -15.29 16.41
CA SER A 439 6.13 -15.95 15.19
C SER A 439 7.66 -15.85 15.04
N ARG A 440 8.27 -14.72 15.47
CA ARG A 440 9.72 -14.51 15.38
C ARG A 440 10.51 -15.34 16.40
N VAL A 441 9.94 -15.59 17.58
CA VAL A 441 10.53 -16.50 18.58
C VAL A 441 10.34 -17.95 18.14
N HIS A 442 9.16 -18.30 17.61
CA HIS A 442 8.89 -19.63 17.06
C HIS A 442 9.84 -20.01 15.92
N ALA A 443 10.14 -19.06 15.03
CA ALA A 443 11.11 -19.25 13.95
C ALA A 443 12.58 -19.32 14.44
N ALA A 444 12.84 -19.24 15.76
CA ALA A 444 14.16 -19.13 16.37
C ALA A 444 14.99 -17.96 15.81
N ALA A 445 14.34 -16.95 15.23
CA ALA A 445 15.03 -15.83 14.59
C ALA A 445 15.43 -14.73 15.58
N HIS A 446 14.74 -14.66 16.72
CA HIS A 446 14.95 -13.68 17.79
C HIS A 446 14.69 -14.30 19.16
N HIS A 447 15.38 -13.79 20.18
CA HIS A 447 15.11 -14.13 21.57
C HIS A 447 13.84 -13.42 22.08
N PRO A 448 13.14 -13.96 23.11
CA PRO A 448 12.01 -13.29 23.76
C PRO A 448 12.28 -11.84 24.16
N THR A 449 13.47 -11.55 24.69
CA THR A 449 13.88 -10.19 25.03
C THR A 449 14.01 -9.26 23.82
N ASP A 450 14.46 -9.75 22.66
CA ASP A 450 14.56 -8.95 21.42
C ASP A 450 13.19 -8.50 20.94
N VAL A 451 12.20 -9.39 21.00
CA VAL A 451 10.84 -9.11 20.54
C VAL A 451 10.10 -8.18 21.51
N LEU A 452 10.33 -8.33 22.81
CA LEU A 452 9.82 -7.39 23.82
C LEU A 452 10.40 -5.99 23.62
N ALA A 453 11.71 -5.88 23.36
CA ALA A 453 12.34 -4.62 23.02
C ALA A 453 11.75 -4.00 21.76
N GLY A 454 11.49 -4.81 20.73
CA GLY A 454 10.81 -4.37 19.51
C GLY A 454 9.41 -3.81 19.78
N LEU A 455 8.57 -4.53 20.53
CA LEU A 455 7.21 -4.09 20.88
C LEU A 455 7.22 -2.78 21.67
N LEU A 456 8.10 -2.66 22.67
CA LEU A 456 8.23 -1.44 23.49
C LEU A 456 8.69 -0.26 22.63
N THR A 457 9.68 -0.46 21.76
CA THR A 457 10.21 0.59 20.89
C THR A 457 9.13 1.11 19.95
N GLY A 458 8.47 0.22 19.22
CA GLY A 458 7.40 0.59 18.30
C GLY A 458 6.23 1.27 19.02
N GLY A 459 5.81 0.73 20.16
CA GLY A 459 4.71 1.28 20.96
C GLY A 459 5.01 2.67 21.52
N LEU A 460 6.18 2.87 22.14
CA LEU A 460 6.60 4.16 22.70
C LEU A 460 6.80 5.21 21.60
N TRP A 461 7.37 4.82 20.46
CA TRP A 461 7.55 5.71 19.31
C TRP A 461 6.21 6.15 18.70
N VAL A 462 5.29 5.22 18.48
CA VAL A 462 3.92 5.51 18.03
C VAL A 462 3.21 6.45 19.00
N LEU A 463 3.34 6.21 20.31
CA LEU A 463 2.74 7.06 21.33
C LEU A 463 3.27 8.49 21.24
N ALA A 464 4.59 8.67 21.15
CA ALA A 464 5.22 9.98 20.99
C ALA A 464 4.74 10.69 19.72
N CYS A 465 4.74 9.99 18.58
CA CYS A 465 4.23 10.51 17.31
C CYS A 465 2.75 10.90 17.42
N THR A 466 1.93 10.12 18.14
CA THR A 466 0.50 10.37 18.32
C THR A 466 0.26 11.65 19.13
N LEU A 467 1.00 11.81 20.23
CA LEU A 467 0.89 12.97 21.11
C LEU A 467 1.37 14.26 20.43
N LEU A 468 2.43 14.17 19.61
CA LEU A 468 3.09 15.34 19.02
C LEU A 468 2.53 15.74 17.64
N LEU A 469 2.03 14.78 16.83
CA LEU A 469 1.59 15.04 15.45
C LEU A 469 0.07 14.94 15.26
N LEU A 470 -0.59 13.98 15.92
CA LEU A 470 -2.02 13.69 15.72
C LEU A 470 -2.95 14.45 16.65
N ARG A 471 -2.67 14.51 17.97
CA ARG A 471 -3.61 15.11 18.93
C ARG A 471 -3.66 16.65 18.80
N PRO A 472 -4.84 17.28 18.88
CA PRO A 472 -4.95 18.73 19.05
C PRO A 472 -4.36 19.12 20.42
N ARG A 473 -3.47 20.13 20.46
CA ARG A 473 -3.12 20.77 21.74
C ARG A 473 -4.35 21.55 22.23
N PRO A 474 -4.67 21.54 23.53
CA PRO A 474 -5.64 22.48 24.07
C PRO A 474 -5.15 23.89 23.76
N ASP A 475 -6.03 24.74 23.23
CA ASP A 475 -5.68 26.13 22.96
C ASP A 475 -5.13 26.75 24.24
N ARG A 476 -3.94 27.36 24.17
CA ARG A 476 -3.49 28.23 25.26
C ARG A 476 -4.58 29.28 25.41
N PRO A 477 -5.16 29.50 26.61
CA PRO A 477 -6.08 30.60 26.80
C PRO A 477 -5.33 31.85 26.33
N THR A 478 -5.84 32.45 25.26
CA THR A 478 -5.40 33.78 24.82
C THR A 478 -5.41 34.64 26.06
N ARG A 479 -4.24 35.16 26.47
CA ARG A 479 -4.17 36.24 27.46
C ARG A 479 -5.22 37.24 27.02
N ALA A 480 -6.30 37.38 27.79
CA ALA A 480 -7.28 38.42 27.56
C ALA A 480 -6.48 39.72 27.53
N GLY A 481 -6.43 40.36 26.37
CA GLY A 481 -5.93 41.72 26.28
C GLY A 481 -6.75 42.61 27.22
N PRO A 482 -6.16 43.68 27.78
CA PRO A 482 -6.89 44.56 28.68
C PRO A 482 -8.19 45.04 28.01
N SER A 483 -9.32 44.81 28.69
CA SER A 483 -10.65 45.17 28.23
C SER A 483 -10.69 46.66 27.82
N PRO A 484 -11.20 47.01 26.64
CA PRO A 484 -11.31 48.40 26.22
C PRO A 484 -12.56 49.03 26.83
N HIS A 485 -12.60 49.22 28.14
CA HIS A 485 -13.63 50.04 28.80
C HIS A 485 -13.12 50.61 30.13
N THR A 486 -12.31 51.66 30.03
CA THR A 486 -12.27 52.79 30.98
C THR A 486 -11.47 53.92 30.33
N ALA A 487 -12.08 54.61 29.37
CA ALA A 487 -11.62 55.95 29.01
C ALA A 487 -12.15 56.94 30.07
N PRO A 488 -11.33 57.85 30.62
CA PRO A 488 -11.81 58.92 31.50
C PRO A 488 -12.70 59.88 30.68
N LEU A 489 -13.85 60.27 31.25
CA LEU A 489 -14.71 61.31 30.68
C LEU A 489 -13.99 62.67 30.78
N ASP A 490 -13.77 63.31 29.65
CA ASP A 490 -13.28 64.69 29.54
C ASP A 490 -14.48 65.65 29.64
N PRO A 491 -14.53 66.60 30.60
CA PRO A 491 -15.69 67.44 30.85
C PRO A 491 -15.63 68.72 30.02
N THR A 492 -15.74 68.64 28.69
CA THR A 492 -15.82 69.85 27.86
C THR A 492 -16.62 69.61 26.56
N THR A 493 -17.92 69.31 26.67
CA THR A 493 -18.85 69.57 25.54
C THR A 493 -20.28 69.69 26.04
N ASP A 494 -20.49 70.62 26.96
CA ASP A 494 -21.81 71.10 27.33
C ASP A 494 -22.02 72.44 26.62
N GLU A 495 -22.27 72.42 25.30
CA GLU A 495 -22.91 73.54 24.62
C GLU A 495 -23.33 73.22 23.17
N ILE A 496 -24.54 73.66 22.83
CA ILE A 496 -25.05 73.86 21.46
C ILE A 496 -25.63 72.61 20.76
N ARG A 497 -26.83 72.22 21.18
CA ARG A 497 -28.02 72.10 20.29
C ARG A 497 -29.28 71.73 21.09
N ARG A 498 -29.76 72.69 21.89
CA ARG A 498 -31.20 72.86 22.13
C ARG A 498 -31.63 74.14 21.44
N ASN A 499 -32.35 74.05 20.32
CA ASN A 499 -33.71 74.58 20.19
C ASN A 499 -34.27 74.29 18.78
N PRO A 500 -35.62 74.25 18.66
CA PRO A 500 -36.38 73.37 17.75
C PRO A 500 -36.49 73.85 16.30
#